data_AF-A0A328B661-F1
#
_entry.id   AF-A0A328B661-F1
#
_cell.length_a   1.000
_cell.length_b   1.000
_cell.length_c   1.000
_cell.angle_alpha   90.00
_cell.angle_beta   90.00
_cell.angle_gamma   90.00
#
_symmetry.space_group_name_H-M   'P 1'
#
loop_
_entity.id
_entity.type
_entity.pdbx_description
1 polymer ?
#
loop_
_entity_poly.entity_id
_entity_poly.type
_entity_poly.pdbx_seq_one_letter_code
_entity_poly.pdbx_strand_id
1 'polypeptide(L)'
;MKASKSQVRSGLPSIFQPLGVLFALLAAIAFAPAAQAQSYSVGNASLGTIAAAASGDTSFSFNSASGAVTKNSGAGARVSAGTARASVTITCSVAYCDKGNTVVTVGSVGSPSGRAKALSAFNVTMGAGAVLASGPTGSNPVTFTLKPIGKSAAATVYIGASLSIAGDETTLATGSAASGFYLATTDSKGASSSSTSGSATATVFRRLSIAKGSDLAFGRIVKPATGTGGVVSVTTAGARVASGGAILLSSTFSRAAYTVTGEGGQTLAVTVPSSFTMSNGTNALSVTTSNTAIGITGLTGSLGAAGTYSFYVGGSIPIAPATPTGAYAGTFAVTVAYN
;
A
#
# COMPACT_ATOMS: atom_id res chain seq x y z
N MET A 1 -16.87 -15.40 85.92
CA MET A 1 -16.41 -16.44 86.87
C MET A 1 -15.62 -17.49 86.09
N LYS A 2 -14.36 -17.72 86.49
CA LYS A 2 -13.46 -18.89 86.27
C LYS A 2 -13.40 -19.50 84.84
N ALA A 3 -12.35 -19.32 84.04
CA ALA A 3 -10.99 -19.89 84.13
C ALA A 3 -10.95 -21.44 84.19
N SER A 4 -10.41 -22.10 83.15
CA SER A 4 -9.23 -22.98 83.26
C SER A 4 -8.82 -23.61 81.91
N LYS A 5 -7.51 -23.79 81.74
CA LYS A 5 -6.75 -24.33 80.61
C LYS A 5 -6.85 -25.86 80.52
N SER A 6 -6.69 -26.42 79.31
CA SER A 6 -5.93 -27.66 79.13
C SER A 6 -5.29 -27.72 77.74
N GLN A 7 -3.98 -27.96 77.73
CA GLN A 7 -3.10 -28.12 76.57
C GLN A 7 -2.83 -29.61 76.39
N VAL A 8 -2.96 -30.14 75.17
CA VAL A 8 -2.22 -31.34 74.73
C VAL A 8 -1.73 -31.12 73.30
N ARG A 9 -0.41 -31.27 73.16
CA ARG A 9 0.41 -31.20 71.94
C ARG A 9 0.16 -32.42 71.05
N SER A 10 0.30 -32.27 69.72
CA SER A 10 1.32 -32.96 68.90
C SER A 10 0.93 -33.00 67.41
N GLY A 11 1.84 -32.59 66.52
CA GLY A 11 1.83 -33.02 65.11
C GLY A 11 1.80 -31.90 64.06
N LEU A 12 2.93 -31.21 63.85
CA LEU A 12 3.31 -30.61 62.57
C LEU A 12 3.64 -31.76 61.56
N PRO A 13 3.53 -31.57 60.23
CA PRO A 13 4.44 -30.71 59.46
C PRO A 13 3.71 -29.81 58.42
N SER A 14 4.04 -28.53 58.20
CA SER A 14 5.27 -27.91 57.67
C SER A 14 5.71 -28.40 56.29
N ILE A 15 5.20 -27.75 55.23
CA ILE A 15 5.91 -27.49 53.96
C ILE A 15 5.49 -26.07 53.51
N PHE A 16 6.22 -25.05 53.95
CA PHE A 16 7.21 -24.31 53.15
C PHE A 16 6.63 -23.49 51.97
N GLN A 17 6.34 -22.22 52.25
CA GLN A 17 6.67 -21.13 51.32
C GLN A 17 8.19 -20.92 51.31
N PRO A 18 8.75 -20.42 50.20
CA PRO A 18 9.39 -19.11 50.26
C PRO A 18 8.83 -18.24 49.12
N LEU A 19 8.35 -17.01 49.34
CA LEU A 19 9.05 -15.79 49.74
C LEU A 19 10.32 -15.50 48.91
N GLY A 20 10.25 -14.42 48.12
CA GLY A 20 11.32 -13.93 47.22
C GLY A 20 11.07 -14.41 45.79
N VAL A 21 10.73 -13.58 44.81
CA VAL A 21 11.50 -12.40 44.41
C VAL A 21 10.56 -11.33 43.88
N LEU A 22 10.41 -10.25 44.65
CA LEU A 22 10.02 -8.94 44.15
C LEU A 22 11.21 -8.44 43.31
N PHE A 23 11.18 -8.63 41.99
CA PHE A 23 12.18 -8.06 41.10
C PHE A 23 11.90 -6.55 40.96
N ALA A 24 12.40 -5.79 41.93
CA ALA A 24 12.68 -4.38 41.76
C ALA A 24 13.78 -4.25 40.71
N LEU A 25 13.41 -3.94 39.46
CA LEU A 25 14.36 -3.42 38.48
C LEU A 25 14.30 -1.89 38.53
N LEU A 26 14.88 -1.32 39.59
CA LEU A 26 15.20 0.09 39.70
C LEU A 26 16.73 0.21 39.78
N ALA A 27 17.28 1.14 38.99
CA ALA A 27 18.69 1.49 38.78
C ALA A 27 19.46 0.57 37.80
N ALA A 28 20.04 1.04 36.69
CA ALA A 28 20.72 2.32 36.54
C ALA A 28 20.19 3.16 35.37
N ILE A 29 19.50 4.26 35.70
CA ILE A 29 19.65 5.49 34.92
C ILE A 29 21.08 5.93 35.24
N ALA A 30 22.03 5.55 34.39
CA ALA A 30 23.33 6.20 34.44
C ALA A 30 23.07 7.69 34.26
N PHE A 31 23.53 8.49 35.22
CA PHE A 31 23.55 9.93 35.13
C PHE A 31 24.18 10.30 33.78
N ALA A 32 23.34 10.67 32.82
CA ALA A 32 23.81 11.41 31.67
C ALA A 32 24.44 12.68 32.24
N PRO A 33 25.72 12.99 31.97
CA PRO A 33 26.23 14.30 32.29
C PRO A 33 25.37 15.33 31.55
N ALA A 34 25.06 16.42 32.25
CA ALA A 34 24.21 17.55 31.87
C ALA A 34 23.92 17.68 30.36
N ALA A 35 22.62 17.79 30.03
CA ALA A 35 22.06 18.09 28.71
C ALA A 35 22.96 18.98 27.82
N GLN A 36 23.72 18.35 26.93
CA GLN A 36 24.53 19.00 25.89
C GLN A 36 23.64 19.31 24.67
N ALA A 37 22.55 20.04 24.89
CA ALA A 37 21.37 19.96 24.02
C ALA A 37 21.52 20.73 22.71
N GLN A 38 22.21 20.18 21.70
CA GLN A 38 21.96 20.57 20.31
C GLN A 38 20.45 20.40 20.04
N SER A 39 19.82 21.43 19.48
CA SER A 39 18.40 21.34 19.12
C SER A 39 18.25 20.98 17.65
N TYR A 40 17.31 20.10 17.36
CA TYR A 40 17.01 19.66 16.00
C TYR A 40 15.63 20.13 15.58
N SER A 41 15.52 20.59 14.34
CA SER A 41 14.26 20.72 13.63
C SER A 41 14.23 19.72 12.48
N VAL A 42 13.16 18.93 12.38
CA VAL A 42 13.03 17.86 11.39
C VAL A 42 11.85 18.13 10.46
N GLY A 43 12.14 18.21 9.17
CA GLY A 43 11.18 18.13 8.08
C GLY A 43 11.13 16.71 7.53
N ASN A 44 9.95 16.08 7.57
CA ASN A 44 9.75 14.72 7.08
C ASN A 44 9.63 14.68 5.55
N ALA A 45 10.01 13.56 4.95
CA ALA A 45 9.79 13.33 3.52
C ALA A 45 8.40 12.72 3.30
N SER A 46 7.64 13.20 2.31
CA SER A 46 6.39 12.58 1.89
C SER A 46 6.42 12.25 0.41
N LEU A 47 6.36 10.97 0.08
CA LEU A 47 6.25 10.51 -1.30
C LEU A 47 4.82 10.67 -1.83
N GLY A 48 3.85 11.07 -1.01
CA GLY A 48 2.46 11.23 -1.43
C GLY A 48 1.80 9.88 -1.73
N THR A 49 0.96 9.84 -2.76
CA THR A 49 0.12 8.68 -3.07
C THR A 49 0.83 7.70 -4.02
N ILE A 50 0.76 6.42 -3.69
CA ILE A 50 1.37 5.31 -4.45
C ILE A 50 0.31 4.24 -4.69
N ALA A 51 0.18 3.80 -5.95
CA ALA A 51 -0.51 2.57 -6.29
C ALA A 51 0.49 1.40 -6.20
N ALA A 52 0.17 0.40 -5.38
CA ALA A 52 1.02 -0.77 -5.18
C ALA A 52 1.16 -1.62 -6.46
N ALA A 53 2.22 -2.42 -6.52
CA ALA A 53 2.33 -3.48 -7.51
C ALA A 53 1.37 -4.62 -7.16
N ALA A 54 0.87 -5.33 -8.17
CA ALA A 54 0.08 -6.54 -7.95
C ALA A 54 0.91 -7.66 -7.28
N SER A 55 2.22 -7.70 -7.60
CA SER A 55 3.20 -8.59 -7.00
C SER A 55 4.57 -7.92 -6.91
N GLY A 56 5.31 -8.22 -5.85
CA GLY A 56 6.68 -7.77 -5.63
C GLY A 56 6.76 -6.32 -5.11
N ASP A 57 7.92 -6.00 -4.53
CA ASP A 57 8.15 -4.65 -4.02
C ASP A 57 8.38 -3.65 -5.15
N THR A 58 7.99 -2.40 -4.91
CA THR A 58 8.33 -1.27 -5.76
C THR A 58 9.21 -0.29 -5.00
N SER A 59 10.43 -0.05 -5.50
CA SER A 59 11.40 0.83 -4.85
C SER A 59 11.35 2.23 -5.46
N PHE A 60 11.26 3.24 -4.58
CA PHE A 60 11.29 4.65 -4.93
C PHE A 60 12.43 5.35 -4.20
N SER A 61 13.34 5.95 -4.94
CA SER A 61 14.36 6.84 -4.41
C SER A 61 13.88 8.28 -4.39
N PHE A 62 14.22 9.02 -3.35
CA PHE A 62 13.98 10.46 -3.26
C PHE A 62 15.31 11.18 -3.02
N ASN A 63 15.64 12.11 -3.92
CA ASN A 63 16.97 12.70 -3.99
C ASN A 63 17.14 13.84 -2.95
N SER A 64 18.28 13.89 -2.26
CA SER A 64 18.53 14.90 -1.21
C SER A 64 18.74 16.31 -1.76
N ALA A 65 19.28 16.44 -2.98
CA ALA A 65 19.56 17.72 -3.60
C ALA A 65 18.31 18.33 -4.25
N SER A 66 17.68 17.59 -5.16
CA SER A 66 16.52 18.08 -5.93
C SER A 66 15.18 17.80 -5.26
N GLY A 67 15.11 16.84 -4.33
CA GLY A 67 13.85 16.30 -3.83
C GLY A 67 13.07 15.47 -4.86
N ALA A 68 13.63 15.22 -6.05
CA ALA A 68 12.95 14.42 -7.07
C ALA A 68 12.74 12.98 -6.59
N VAL A 69 11.55 12.44 -6.84
CA VAL A 69 11.22 11.04 -6.55
C VAL A 69 11.28 10.23 -7.85
N THR A 70 12.14 9.22 -7.88
CA THR A 70 12.35 8.33 -9.03
C THR A 70 11.93 6.93 -8.66
N LYS A 71 11.20 6.24 -9.54
CA LYS A 71 10.96 4.80 -9.40
C LYS A 71 12.18 4.03 -9.90
N ASN A 72 12.78 3.23 -9.03
CA ASN A 72 14.00 2.48 -9.33
C ASN A 72 13.69 1.08 -9.87
N SER A 73 12.62 0.46 -9.36
CA SER A 73 12.21 -0.90 -9.74
C SER A 73 10.73 -1.15 -9.40
N GLY A 74 10.20 -2.27 -9.90
CA GLY A 74 8.86 -2.75 -9.58
C GLY A 74 7.74 -2.16 -10.43
N ALA A 75 6.57 -2.79 -10.33
CA ALA A 75 5.41 -2.48 -11.15
C ALA A 75 4.48 -1.43 -10.54
N GLY A 76 4.70 -1.02 -9.28
CA GLY A 76 3.94 0.05 -8.63
C GLY A 76 4.20 1.41 -9.30
N ALA A 77 3.37 2.37 -8.96
CA ALA A 77 3.42 3.71 -9.52
C ALA A 77 3.14 4.76 -8.46
N ARG A 78 3.95 5.82 -8.46
CA ARG A 78 3.64 7.03 -7.69
C ARG A 78 2.62 7.84 -8.49
N VAL A 79 1.46 8.10 -7.88
CA VAL A 79 0.36 8.86 -8.50
C VAL A 79 0.51 10.35 -8.23
N SER A 80 1.01 10.72 -7.05
CA SER A 80 1.26 12.12 -6.71
C SER A 80 2.48 12.70 -7.44
N ALA A 81 2.39 13.98 -7.79
CA ALA A 81 3.52 14.77 -8.28
C ALA A 81 4.27 15.47 -7.13
N GLY A 82 5.36 16.16 -7.43
CA GLY A 82 6.12 16.97 -6.46
C GLY A 82 7.34 16.29 -5.86
N THR A 83 8.03 17.01 -4.98
CA THR A 83 9.29 16.59 -4.37
C THR A 83 9.07 15.92 -3.01
N ALA A 84 9.95 15.00 -2.64
CA ALA A 84 10.04 14.43 -1.31
C ALA A 84 11.50 14.56 -0.86
N ARG A 85 11.78 15.36 0.14
CA ARG A 85 13.07 15.35 0.83
C ARG A 85 12.86 15.60 2.30
N ALA A 86 13.64 14.91 3.11
CA ALA A 86 13.71 15.22 4.52
C ALA A 86 14.78 16.30 4.74
N SER A 87 14.59 17.14 5.75
CA SER A 87 15.57 18.14 6.17
C SER A 87 15.76 18.05 7.66
N VAL A 88 17.01 18.05 8.12
CA VAL A 88 17.33 18.17 9.53
C VAL A 88 18.19 19.40 9.72
N THR A 89 17.71 20.34 10.52
CA THR A 89 18.47 21.53 10.92
C THR A 89 19.03 21.30 12.31
N ILE A 90 20.35 21.32 12.41
CA ILE A 90 21.12 21.17 13.66
C ILE A 90 21.49 22.58 14.12
N THR A 91 20.94 23.01 15.25
CA THR A 91 21.30 24.31 15.85
C THR A 91 22.27 24.11 16.99
N CYS A 92 23.40 24.81 16.91
CA CYS A 92 24.46 24.72 17.89
C CYS A 92 24.17 25.64 19.10
N SER A 93 23.74 25.04 20.20
CA SER A 93 23.39 25.75 21.45
C SER A 93 24.54 25.77 22.48
N VAL A 94 25.59 24.96 22.28
CA VAL A 94 26.68 24.76 23.24
C VAL A 94 28.06 24.94 22.60
N ALA A 95 29.09 25.15 23.42
CA ALA A 95 30.46 25.44 22.98
C ALA A 95 31.14 24.31 22.16
N TYR A 96 30.57 23.10 22.14
CA TYR A 96 31.18 21.94 21.51
C TYR A 96 31.10 21.98 19.97
N CYS A 97 29.89 22.16 19.42
CA CYS A 97 29.65 22.24 17.97
C CYS A 97 30.17 23.56 17.34
N ASP A 98 30.63 24.49 18.18
CA ASP A 98 31.25 25.77 17.80
C ASP A 98 32.77 25.63 17.55
N LYS A 99 33.43 24.66 18.16
CA LYS A 99 34.91 24.54 18.12
C LYS A 99 35.43 23.26 17.46
N GLY A 100 34.67 22.17 17.55
CA GLY A 100 35.06 20.87 17.02
C GLY A 100 34.29 20.50 15.76
N ASN A 101 34.93 19.69 14.90
CA ASN A 101 34.21 18.99 13.85
C ASN A 101 33.15 18.08 14.47
N THR A 102 32.00 17.99 13.80
CA THR A 102 30.87 17.16 14.23
C THR A 102 30.71 16.01 13.25
N VAL A 103 30.83 14.77 13.73
CA VAL A 103 30.55 13.57 12.96
C VAL A 103 29.03 13.38 12.93
N VAL A 104 28.46 13.21 11.74
CA VAL A 104 27.03 13.01 11.54
C VAL A 104 26.80 11.66 10.90
N THR A 105 25.92 10.88 11.50
CA THR A 105 25.52 9.55 11.03
C THR A 105 24.01 9.53 10.78
N VAL A 106 23.61 9.12 9.58
CA VAL A 106 22.20 9.00 9.17
C VAL A 106 21.94 7.55 8.78
N GLY A 107 20.89 6.95 9.32
CA GLY A 107 20.51 5.57 8.98
C GLY A 107 19.04 5.29 9.24
N SER A 108 18.61 4.08 8.90
CA SER A 108 17.24 3.64 9.18
C SER A 108 17.02 3.41 10.67
N VAL A 109 15.84 3.77 11.19
CA VAL A 109 15.43 3.48 12.58
C VAL A 109 13.96 3.08 12.65
N GLY A 110 13.62 2.35 13.69
CA GLY A 110 12.26 1.94 13.98
C GLY A 110 11.77 0.81 13.08
N SER A 111 10.51 0.44 13.29
CA SER A 111 9.83 -0.57 12.48
C SER A 111 8.95 0.12 11.45
N PRO A 112 9.11 -0.21 10.15
CA PRO A 112 8.22 0.30 9.11
C PRO A 112 6.74 -0.08 9.37
N SER A 113 5.83 0.75 8.88
CA SER A 113 4.38 0.57 9.02
C SER A 113 3.66 0.53 7.68
N GLY A 114 2.45 -0.06 7.67
CA GLY A 114 1.68 -0.29 6.45
C GLY A 114 2.48 -1.16 5.49
N ARG A 115 2.72 -0.66 4.29
CA ARG A 115 3.49 -1.34 3.24
C ARG A 115 4.90 -0.81 3.03
N ALA A 116 5.33 0.16 3.85
CA ALA A 116 6.70 0.65 3.79
C ALA A 116 7.65 -0.46 4.28
N LYS A 117 8.81 -0.57 3.62
CA LYS A 117 9.98 -1.28 4.14
C LYS A 117 10.97 -0.28 4.73
N ALA A 118 11.98 -0.81 5.40
CA ALA A 118 13.04 0.01 5.99
C ALA A 118 13.72 0.85 4.90
N LEU A 119 13.98 2.11 5.23
CA LEU A 119 14.75 2.99 4.36
C LEU A 119 16.15 2.42 4.12
N SER A 120 16.64 2.61 2.90
CA SER A 120 17.93 2.12 2.45
C SER A 120 18.56 3.12 1.49
N ALA A 121 19.82 2.91 1.10
CA ALA A 121 20.52 3.73 0.12
C ALA A 121 20.39 5.24 0.39
N PHE A 122 20.71 5.64 1.62
CA PHE A 122 20.68 7.03 2.04
C PHE A 122 21.70 7.84 1.25
N ASN A 123 21.34 9.09 0.94
CA ASN A 123 22.20 10.10 0.36
C ASN A 123 21.92 11.43 1.03
N VAL A 124 22.96 12.27 1.20
CA VAL A 124 22.85 13.54 1.91
C VAL A 124 23.36 14.69 1.06
N THR A 125 22.73 15.86 1.20
CA THR A 125 23.17 17.09 0.56
C THR A 125 23.16 18.20 1.59
N MET A 126 24.24 18.99 1.63
CA MET A 126 24.36 20.09 2.56
C MET A 126 23.48 21.26 2.12
N GLY A 127 22.67 21.76 3.05
CA GLY A 127 21.88 22.97 2.90
C GLY A 127 22.58 24.17 3.54
N ALA A 128 21.78 25.17 3.93
CA ALA A 128 22.29 26.40 4.53
C ALA A 128 23.11 26.11 5.81
N GLY A 129 24.27 26.77 5.93
CA GLY A 129 25.15 26.71 7.10
C GLY A 129 25.91 25.38 7.29
N ALA A 130 25.67 24.37 6.47
CA ALA A 130 26.36 23.08 6.58
C ALA A 130 27.61 23.06 5.68
N VAL A 131 28.79 22.98 6.29
CA VAL A 131 30.08 22.91 5.59
C VAL A 131 30.77 21.60 5.90
N LEU A 132 31.15 20.84 4.87
CA LEU A 132 31.81 19.54 5.04
C LEU A 132 33.29 19.71 5.44
N ALA A 133 33.71 18.94 6.43
CA ALA A 133 35.10 18.60 6.70
C ALA A 133 35.51 17.31 5.98
N SER A 134 34.60 16.34 5.86
CA SER A 134 34.76 15.13 5.05
C SER A 134 33.44 14.76 4.38
N GLY A 135 33.51 14.26 3.14
CA GLY A 135 32.32 13.86 2.38
C GLY A 135 31.58 12.65 2.97
N PRO A 136 30.34 12.39 2.51
CA PRO A 136 29.57 11.24 2.94
C PRO A 136 30.15 9.92 2.45
N THR A 137 30.21 8.94 3.36
CA THR A 137 30.60 7.55 3.10
C THR A 137 29.55 6.59 3.64
N GLY A 138 29.46 5.41 3.02
CA GLY A 138 28.41 4.43 3.35
C GLY A 138 27.06 4.76 2.71
N SER A 139 26.06 3.93 3.01
CA SER A 139 24.71 4.03 2.41
C SER A 139 23.59 3.61 3.38
N ASN A 140 23.89 2.84 4.43
CA ASN A 140 23.01 2.64 5.60
C ASN A 140 23.84 2.02 6.75
N PRO A 141 24.37 2.83 7.70
CA PRO A 141 24.25 4.27 7.76
C PRO A 141 25.21 5.01 6.80
N VAL A 142 24.88 6.25 6.47
CA VAL A 142 25.76 7.26 5.85
C VAL A 142 26.44 8.04 6.96
N THR A 143 27.75 8.24 6.87
CA THR A 143 28.51 9.06 7.82
C THR A 143 29.29 10.16 7.08
N PHE A 144 29.28 11.38 7.62
CA PHE A 144 30.05 12.52 7.11
C PHE A 144 30.46 13.41 8.27
N THR A 145 31.40 14.32 8.03
CA THR A 145 31.87 15.25 9.07
C THR A 145 31.59 16.68 8.66
N LEU A 146 30.96 17.44 9.54
CA LEU A 146 30.78 18.88 9.41
C LEU A 146 31.94 19.63 10.07
N LYS A 147 32.34 20.75 9.47
CA LYS A 147 33.14 21.78 10.14
C LYS A 147 32.33 22.38 11.30
N PRO A 148 32.96 23.11 12.24
CA PRO A 148 32.24 23.74 13.34
C PRO A 148 31.11 24.63 12.81
N ILE A 149 29.91 24.48 13.39
CA ILE A 149 28.68 25.14 12.94
C ILE A 149 28.70 26.62 13.35
N GLY A 150 29.31 26.92 14.50
CA GLY A 150 29.31 28.24 15.11
C GLY A 150 28.25 28.38 16.21
N LYS A 151 28.55 29.10 17.28
CA LYS A 151 27.64 29.32 18.40
C LYS A 151 26.35 30.00 17.95
N SER A 152 25.21 29.45 18.32
CA SER A 152 23.86 29.88 17.92
C SER A 152 23.58 29.84 16.42
N ALA A 153 24.51 29.29 15.61
CA ALA A 153 24.29 29.07 14.19
C ALA A 153 23.64 27.71 13.94
N ALA A 154 23.13 27.52 12.72
CA ALA A 154 22.43 26.31 12.32
C ALA A 154 22.99 25.76 11.01
N ALA A 155 23.11 24.43 10.95
CA ALA A 155 23.49 23.69 9.77
C ALA A 155 22.33 22.80 9.32
N THR A 156 21.87 22.97 8.09
CA THR A 156 20.79 22.16 7.51
C THR A 156 21.36 21.07 6.63
N VAL A 157 20.88 19.84 6.82
CA VAL A 157 21.21 18.68 6.00
C VAL A 157 19.93 18.17 5.35
N TYR A 158 19.94 18.05 4.03
CA TYR A 158 18.89 17.35 3.30
C TYR A 158 19.22 15.87 3.20
N ILE A 159 18.21 15.03 3.43
CA ILE A 159 18.33 13.58 3.45
C ILE A 159 17.43 13.02 2.34
N GLY A 160 18.04 12.17 1.52
CA GLY A 160 17.42 11.33 0.52
C GLY A 160 17.64 9.86 0.88
N ALA A 161 16.77 8.98 0.39
CA ALA A 161 16.87 7.55 0.59
C ALA A 161 16.02 6.81 -0.45
N SER A 162 16.05 5.49 -0.41
CA SER A 162 15.13 4.61 -1.12
C SER A 162 14.12 3.99 -0.15
N LEU A 163 12.83 4.15 -0.49
CA LEU A 163 11.69 3.55 0.20
C LEU A 163 11.06 2.49 -0.70
N SER A 164 11.13 1.23 -0.28
CA SER A 164 10.43 0.14 -0.94
C SER A 164 9.02 -0.03 -0.38
N ILE A 165 8.04 -0.20 -1.26
CA ILE A 165 6.63 -0.44 -0.93
C ILE A 165 6.27 -1.87 -1.32
N ALA A 166 5.73 -2.64 -0.40
CA ALA A 166 5.28 -4.01 -0.62
C ALA A 166 4.07 -4.09 -1.57
N GLY A 167 4.03 -5.15 -2.38
CA GLY A 167 2.94 -5.41 -3.33
C GLY A 167 1.67 -5.98 -2.70
N ASP A 168 0.64 -6.12 -3.53
CA ASP A 168 -0.72 -6.55 -3.18
C ASP A 168 -0.84 -8.03 -2.77
N GLU A 169 0.19 -8.84 -3.06
CA GLU A 169 0.32 -10.23 -2.61
C GLU A 169 0.52 -10.35 -1.10
N THR A 170 0.92 -9.27 -0.43
CA THR A 170 1.11 -9.25 1.02
C THR A 170 -0.20 -9.07 1.77
N THR A 171 -0.24 -9.56 3.02
CA THR A 171 -1.35 -9.32 3.96
C THR A 171 -1.28 -7.94 4.62
N LEU A 172 -0.26 -7.14 4.32
CA LEU A 172 -0.06 -5.82 4.89
C LEU A 172 -1.17 -4.86 4.42
N ALA A 173 -1.68 -4.09 5.39
CA ALA A 173 -2.71 -3.11 5.13
C ALA A 173 -2.17 -1.97 4.26
N THR A 174 -2.98 -1.54 3.29
CA THR A 174 -2.82 -0.28 2.56
C THR A 174 -3.21 0.91 3.43
N GLY A 175 -3.01 2.14 2.93
CA GLY A 175 -3.17 3.38 3.67
C GLY A 175 -1.84 4.02 4.03
N SER A 176 -1.72 4.57 5.24
CA SER A 176 -0.49 5.24 5.69
C SER A 176 0.67 4.25 5.80
N ALA A 177 1.73 4.50 5.05
CA ALA A 177 2.97 3.75 5.10
C ALA A 177 4.09 4.70 5.54
N ALA A 178 4.90 4.28 6.52
CA ALA A 178 6.00 5.10 7.02
C ALA A 178 7.21 4.24 7.38
N SER A 179 8.41 4.80 7.16
CA SER A 179 9.66 4.26 7.69
C SER A 179 10.48 5.38 8.31
N GLY A 180 11.11 5.08 9.44
CA GLY A 180 11.92 6.04 10.19
C GLY A 180 13.37 6.11 9.70
N PHE A 181 13.97 7.27 9.90
CA PHE A 181 15.42 7.46 9.87
C PHE A 181 15.86 8.20 11.13
N TYR A 182 17.10 7.99 11.55
CA TYR A 182 17.74 8.78 12.59
C TYR A 182 18.85 9.64 11.99
N LEU A 183 19.14 10.75 12.67
CA LEU A 183 20.36 11.50 12.52
C LEU A 183 21.00 11.61 13.89
N ALA A 184 22.22 11.09 14.03
CA ALA A 184 23.03 11.21 15.22
C ALA A 184 24.21 12.13 14.92
N THR A 185 24.49 13.05 15.83
CA THR A 185 25.69 13.87 15.83
C THR A 185 26.57 13.42 16.98
N THR A 186 27.82 13.14 16.66
CA THR A 186 28.84 12.79 17.65
C THR A 186 30.02 13.75 17.50
N ASP A 187 30.56 14.03 18.65
CA ASP A 187 31.81 14.69 18.88
C ASP A 187 33.01 13.93 18.22
N SER A 188 34.03 14.64 17.72
CA SER A 188 35.17 14.04 17.01
C SER A 188 36.09 13.18 17.89
N LYS A 189 35.95 13.33 19.22
CA LYS A 189 36.59 12.51 20.26
C LYS A 189 35.63 11.44 20.82
N GLY A 190 34.37 11.38 20.33
CA GLY A 190 33.36 10.42 20.76
C GLY A 190 32.75 10.67 22.14
N ALA A 191 33.07 11.79 22.80
CA ALA A 191 32.70 12.00 24.22
C ALA A 191 31.26 12.47 24.42
N SER A 192 30.66 13.11 23.40
CA SER A 192 29.27 13.59 23.43
C SER A 192 28.51 13.15 22.19
N SER A 193 27.31 12.59 22.38
CA SER A 193 26.41 12.22 21.28
C SER A 193 25.01 12.74 21.55
N SER A 194 24.32 13.07 20.46
CA SER A 194 22.94 13.54 20.48
C SER A 194 22.28 13.09 19.18
N SER A 195 20.98 12.77 19.22
CA SER A 195 20.28 12.24 18.06
C SER A 195 18.84 12.75 17.97
N THR A 196 18.33 12.69 16.75
CA THR A 196 16.94 12.95 16.42
C THR A 196 16.46 11.93 15.39
N SER A 197 15.16 11.84 15.18
CA SER A 197 14.55 10.96 14.20
C SER A 197 13.50 11.70 13.36
N GLY A 198 13.36 11.27 12.12
CA GLY A 198 12.29 11.68 11.22
C GLY A 198 11.73 10.47 10.48
N SER A 199 10.80 10.74 9.56
CA SER A 199 10.16 9.69 8.77
C SER A 199 10.06 10.05 7.30
N ALA A 200 10.05 9.02 6.46
CA ALA A 200 9.54 9.07 5.10
C ALA A 200 8.15 8.41 5.07
N THR A 201 7.15 9.10 4.54
CA THR A 201 5.75 8.65 4.51
C THR A 201 5.21 8.53 3.08
N ALA A 202 4.22 7.67 2.89
CA ALA A 202 3.42 7.55 1.67
C ALA A 202 2.00 7.10 2.02
N THR A 203 1.04 7.41 1.17
CA THR A 203 -0.30 6.81 1.20
C THR A 203 -0.39 5.78 0.09
N VAL A 204 -0.54 4.50 0.45
CA VAL A 204 -0.51 3.38 -0.50
C VAL A 204 -1.92 2.86 -0.74
N PHE A 205 -2.32 2.69 -2.00
CA PHE A 205 -3.57 2.05 -2.39
C PHE A 205 -3.32 0.78 -3.21
N ARG A 206 -4.24 -0.18 -3.11
CA ARG A 206 -4.24 -1.40 -3.92
C ARG A 206 -4.57 -1.07 -5.37
N ARG A 207 -3.93 -1.79 -6.28
CA ARG A 207 -4.22 -1.66 -7.71
C ARG A 207 -5.62 -2.17 -8.01
N LEU A 208 -6.34 -1.47 -8.87
CA LEU A 208 -7.60 -1.96 -9.44
C LEU A 208 -7.32 -2.98 -10.55
N SER A 209 -7.98 -4.13 -10.50
CA SER A 209 -7.87 -5.20 -11.51
C SER A 209 -9.24 -5.78 -11.84
N ILE A 210 -9.41 -6.26 -13.06
CA ILE A 210 -10.62 -6.98 -13.50
C ILE A 210 -10.22 -8.30 -14.13
N ALA A 211 -10.86 -9.39 -13.68
CA ALA A 211 -10.69 -10.72 -14.21
C ALA A 211 -11.99 -11.22 -14.86
N LYS A 212 -11.87 -11.85 -16.03
CA LYS A 212 -12.99 -12.52 -16.71
C LYS A 212 -13.12 -13.95 -16.18
N GLY A 213 -14.31 -14.31 -15.70
CA GLY A 213 -14.66 -15.68 -15.27
C GLY A 213 -15.29 -16.51 -16.39
N SER A 214 -16.16 -15.91 -17.21
CA SER A 214 -16.82 -16.58 -18.34
C SER A 214 -17.16 -15.59 -19.45
N ASP A 215 -17.34 -16.10 -20.67
CA ASP A 215 -17.84 -15.34 -21.81
C ASP A 215 -19.38 -15.35 -21.89
N LEU A 216 -19.93 -14.36 -22.60
CA LEU A 216 -21.33 -14.37 -23.00
C LEU A 216 -21.49 -15.29 -24.22
N ALA A 217 -22.22 -16.38 -24.06
CA ALA A 217 -22.47 -17.37 -25.10
C ALA A 217 -23.97 -17.69 -25.20
N PHE A 218 -24.54 -17.50 -26.38
CA PHE A 218 -25.95 -17.83 -26.66
C PHE A 218 -26.17 -19.32 -26.98
N GLY A 219 -25.12 -20.02 -27.41
CA GLY A 219 -25.18 -21.44 -27.76
C GLY A 219 -25.77 -21.70 -29.15
N ARG A 220 -26.30 -22.91 -29.37
CA ARG A 220 -26.88 -23.34 -30.64
C ARG A 220 -28.36 -23.01 -30.69
N ILE A 221 -28.75 -22.30 -31.76
CA ILE A 221 -30.10 -21.80 -31.98
C ILE A 221 -30.54 -22.22 -33.37
N VAL A 222 -31.79 -22.67 -33.49
CA VAL A 222 -32.47 -22.81 -34.78
C VAL A 222 -33.35 -21.59 -34.97
N LYS A 223 -33.14 -20.87 -36.07
CA LYS A 223 -33.96 -19.71 -36.45
C LYS A 223 -35.39 -20.17 -36.83
N PRO A 224 -36.41 -19.32 -36.65
CA PRO A 224 -37.76 -19.63 -37.13
C PRO A 224 -37.77 -19.77 -38.65
N ALA A 225 -38.65 -20.64 -39.17
CA ALA A 225 -38.79 -20.88 -40.61
C ALA A 225 -39.54 -19.76 -41.34
N THR A 226 -40.49 -19.11 -40.67
CA THR A 226 -41.34 -18.02 -41.20
C THR A 226 -41.66 -16.99 -40.11
N GLY A 227 -42.31 -15.88 -40.47
CA GLY A 227 -42.74 -14.83 -39.54
C GLY A 227 -41.72 -13.72 -39.33
N THR A 228 -41.98 -12.85 -38.34
CA THR A 228 -41.19 -11.63 -38.06
C THR A 228 -39.89 -11.89 -37.31
N GLY A 229 -39.63 -13.12 -36.87
CA GLY A 229 -38.52 -13.43 -35.97
C GLY A 229 -38.83 -13.18 -34.50
N GLY A 230 -37.84 -13.44 -33.64
CA GLY A 230 -37.91 -13.27 -32.21
C GLY A 230 -36.56 -12.88 -31.60
N VAL A 231 -36.44 -13.04 -30.29
CA VAL A 231 -35.24 -12.70 -29.54
C VAL A 231 -34.73 -13.92 -28.81
N VAL A 232 -33.41 -14.14 -28.86
CA VAL A 232 -32.73 -15.06 -27.95
C VAL A 232 -31.93 -14.24 -26.96
N SER A 233 -32.13 -14.49 -25.67
CA SER A 233 -31.47 -13.77 -24.59
C SER A 233 -30.80 -14.71 -23.60
N VAL A 234 -29.62 -14.31 -23.13
CA VAL A 234 -29.00 -14.84 -21.91
C VAL A 234 -29.06 -13.75 -20.86
N THR A 235 -29.84 -13.99 -19.81
CA THR A 235 -30.05 -13.02 -18.72
C THR A 235 -28.83 -12.95 -17.80
N THR A 236 -28.70 -11.86 -17.05
CA THR A 236 -27.67 -11.71 -16.01
C THR A 236 -27.86 -12.70 -14.84
N ALA A 237 -29.04 -13.29 -14.69
CA ALA A 237 -29.29 -14.40 -13.75
C ALA A 237 -28.79 -15.76 -14.28
N GLY A 238 -28.44 -15.84 -15.58
CA GLY A 238 -27.93 -17.06 -16.23
C GLY A 238 -28.99 -17.89 -16.95
N ALA A 239 -30.24 -17.45 -17.02
CA ALA A 239 -31.26 -18.13 -17.82
C ALA A 239 -31.11 -17.80 -19.32
N ARG A 240 -31.28 -18.81 -20.18
CA ARG A 240 -31.35 -18.67 -21.64
C ARG A 240 -32.80 -18.82 -22.10
N VAL A 241 -33.31 -17.82 -22.81
CA VAL A 241 -34.72 -17.71 -23.23
C VAL A 241 -34.78 -17.42 -24.72
N ALA A 242 -35.77 -17.96 -25.41
CA ALA A 242 -36.07 -17.68 -26.81
C ALA A 242 -37.54 -17.33 -26.99
N SER A 243 -37.83 -16.48 -27.98
CA SER A 243 -39.17 -16.09 -28.41
C SER A 243 -39.30 -16.11 -29.94
N GLY A 244 -40.50 -15.84 -30.46
CA GLY A 244 -40.75 -15.66 -31.90
C GLY A 244 -40.39 -16.88 -32.77
N GLY A 245 -40.56 -18.09 -32.22
CA GLY A 245 -40.33 -19.34 -32.94
C GLY A 245 -38.87 -19.79 -33.06
N ALA A 246 -37.92 -19.08 -32.44
CA ALA A 246 -36.55 -19.57 -32.30
C ALA A 246 -36.49 -20.76 -31.33
N ILE A 247 -35.76 -21.81 -31.69
CA ILE A 247 -35.63 -23.03 -30.88
C ILE A 247 -34.21 -23.11 -30.30
N LEU A 248 -34.13 -23.33 -29.00
CA LEU A 248 -32.86 -23.52 -28.28
C LEU A 248 -32.45 -24.99 -28.32
N LEU A 249 -31.31 -25.28 -28.94
CA LEU A 249 -30.76 -26.64 -28.91
C LEU A 249 -29.92 -26.87 -27.66
N SER A 250 -29.77 -28.13 -27.26
CA SER A 250 -28.82 -28.49 -26.22
C SER A 250 -27.40 -28.12 -26.66
N SER A 251 -26.78 -27.22 -25.90
CA SER A 251 -25.43 -26.69 -26.14
C SER A 251 -24.93 -25.97 -24.89
N THR A 252 -23.63 -25.66 -24.86
CA THR A 252 -23.10 -24.70 -23.89
C THR A 252 -23.69 -23.31 -24.15
N PHE A 253 -23.98 -22.60 -23.05
CA PHE A 253 -24.36 -21.20 -23.03
C PHE A 253 -23.97 -20.63 -21.67
N SER A 254 -23.73 -19.32 -21.60
CA SER A 254 -23.30 -18.66 -20.37
C SER A 254 -23.52 -17.17 -20.46
N ARG A 255 -23.75 -16.52 -19.32
CA ARG A 255 -23.56 -15.07 -19.18
C ARG A 255 -22.06 -14.78 -19.04
N ALA A 256 -21.63 -13.59 -19.40
CA ALA A 256 -20.28 -13.17 -19.03
C ALA A 256 -20.22 -12.86 -17.54
N ALA A 257 -19.12 -13.25 -16.90
CA ALA A 257 -18.88 -13.02 -15.49
C ALA A 257 -17.54 -12.31 -15.31
N TYR A 258 -17.52 -11.30 -14.44
CA TYR A 258 -16.34 -10.53 -14.12
C TYR A 258 -16.19 -10.38 -12.62
N THR A 259 -14.95 -10.38 -12.15
CA THR A 259 -14.60 -10.05 -10.78
C THR A 259 -13.58 -8.93 -10.79
N VAL A 260 -13.92 -7.84 -10.13
CA VAL A 260 -13.04 -6.69 -9.88
C VAL A 260 -12.40 -6.88 -8.53
N THR A 261 -11.10 -6.61 -8.43
CA THR A 261 -10.36 -6.60 -7.16
C THR A 261 -9.64 -5.27 -6.98
N GLY A 262 -9.50 -4.83 -5.74
CA GLY A 262 -8.87 -3.55 -5.42
C GLY A 262 -8.85 -3.22 -3.93
N GLU A 263 -8.89 -1.94 -3.62
CA GLU A 263 -8.93 -1.38 -2.28
C GLU A 263 -10.34 -1.51 -1.70
N GLY A 264 -10.47 -2.21 -0.57
CA GLY A 264 -11.75 -2.43 0.08
C GLY A 264 -12.43 -1.12 0.50
N GLY A 265 -13.76 -1.10 0.46
CA GLY A 265 -14.56 0.07 0.82
C GLY A 265 -14.52 1.22 -0.19
N GLN A 266 -13.68 1.16 -1.23
CA GLN A 266 -13.73 2.13 -2.32
C GLN A 266 -14.90 1.85 -3.26
N THR A 267 -15.42 2.92 -3.84
CA THR A 267 -16.45 2.83 -4.87
C THR A 267 -15.85 2.86 -6.27
N LEU A 268 -16.56 2.26 -7.22
CA LEU A 268 -16.13 2.06 -8.59
C LEU A 268 -17.17 2.57 -9.59
N ALA A 269 -16.68 2.94 -10.76
CA ALA A 269 -17.46 3.06 -11.98
C ALA A 269 -17.14 1.87 -12.90
N VAL A 270 -18.19 1.18 -13.36
CA VAL A 270 -18.07 0.07 -14.32
C VAL A 270 -18.78 0.49 -15.61
N THR A 271 -18.06 0.44 -16.74
CA THR A 271 -18.66 0.72 -18.06
C THR A 271 -18.74 -0.56 -18.88
N VAL A 272 -19.95 -0.88 -19.32
CA VAL A 272 -20.23 -1.96 -20.27
C VAL A 272 -20.95 -1.34 -21.48
N PRO A 273 -20.48 -1.55 -22.73
CA PRO A 273 -21.14 -1.05 -23.92
C PRO A 273 -22.58 -1.56 -24.01
N SER A 274 -23.56 -0.70 -24.29
CA SER A 274 -24.98 -1.08 -24.42
C SER A 274 -25.24 -2.05 -25.57
N SER A 275 -24.33 -2.13 -26.55
CA SER A 275 -24.37 -3.12 -27.61
C SER A 275 -22.97 -3.41 -28.17
N PHE A 276 -22.82 -4.56 -28.80
CA PHE A 276 -21.65 -4.90 -29.62
C PHE A 276 -22.07 -5.76 -30.82
N THR A 277 -21.14 -6.04 -31.73
CA THR A 277 -21.41 -6.83 -32.94
C THR A 277 -20.66 -8.15 -32.90
N MET A 278 -21.36 -9.24 -33.19
CA MET A 278 -20.76 -10.52 -33.55
C MET A 278 -20.74 -10.67 -35.08
N SER A 279 -19.75 -11.38 -35.62
CA SER A 279 -19.61 -11.64 -37.04
C SER A 279 -19.38 -13.13 -37.31
N ASN A 280 -19.89 -13.61 -38.45
CA ASN A 280 -19.55 -14.93 -39.01
C ASN A 280 -18.54 -14.85 -40.17
N GLY A 281 -17.88 -13.70 -40.34
CA GLY A 281 -16.93 -13.41 -41.42
C GLY A 281 -17.57 -12.67 -42.61
N THR A 282 -18.88 -12.82 -42.83
CA THR A 282 -19.60 -12.15 -43.93
C THR A 282 -20.77 -11.30 -43.43
N ASN A 283 -21.41 -11.72 -42.34
CA ASN A 283 -22.61 -11.11 -41.82
C ASN A 283 -22.40 -10.70 -40.36
N ALA A 284 -23.06 -9.61 -39.97
CA ALA A 284 -23.04 -9.08 -38.62
C ALA A 284 -24.34 -9.41 -37.87
N LEU A 285 -24.23 -9.62 -36.56
CA LEU A 285 -25.35 -9.79 -35.63
C LEU A 285 -25.13 -8.87 -34.43
N SER A 286 -26.04 -7.91 -34.25
CA SER A 286 -25.98 -6.99 -33.11
C SER A 286 -26.46 -7.68 -31.84
N VAL A 287 -25.72 -7.49 -30.76
CA VAL A 287 -26.06 -7.94 -29.42
C VAL A 287 -26.36 -6.71 -28.57
N THR A 288 -27.55 -6.64 -27.99
CA THR A 288 -27.85 -5.67 -26.93
C THR A 288 -27.42 -6.26 -25.60
N THR A 289 -26.64 -5.53 -24.80
CA THR A 289 -26.15 -6.01 -23.51
C THR A 289 -27.07 -5.58 -22.37
N SER A 290 -27.03 -6.34 -21.29
CA SER A 290 -27.57 -5.96 -19.99
C SER A 290 -26.55 -6.35 -18.93
N ASN A 291 -26.44 -5.61 -17.83
CA ASN A 291 -25.46 -5.92 -16.80
C ASN A 291 -26.00 -5.62 -15.40
N THR A 292 -25.34 -6.18 -14.39
CA THR A 292 -25.68 -6.01 -12.96
C THR A 292 -24.88 -4.90 -12.27
N ALA A 293 -23.92 -4.29 -12.97
CA ALA A 293 -23.10 -3.20 -12.47
C ALA A 293 -23.76 -1.84 -12.74
N ILE A 294 -24.94 -1.64 -12.14
CA ILE A 294 -25.74 -0.43 -12.30
C ILE A 294 -25.51 0.48 -11.09
N GLY A 295 -25.13 1.74 -11.33
CA GLY A 295 -24.89 2.75 -10.29
C GLY A 295 -23.49 2.67 -9.65
N ILE A 296 -23.34 3.31 -8.49
CA ILE A 296 -22.09 3.29 -7.72
C ILE A 296 -21.96 1.93 -7.04
N THR A 297 -20.90 1.19 -7.37
CA THR A 297 -20.64 -0.14 -6.81
C THR A 297 -19.47 -0.08 -5.84
N GLY A 298 -19.63 -0.65 -4.65
CA GLY A 298 -18.57 -0.71 -3.64
C GLY A 298 -17.79 -2.01 -3.71
N LEU A 299 -16.47 -1.94 -3.59
CA LEU A 299 -15.65 -3.11 -3.29
C LEU A 299 -15.94 -3.57 -1.84
N THR A 300 -16.07 -4.88 -1.65
CA THR A 300 -16.23 -5.46 -0.31
C THR A 300 -15.05 -5.14 0.61
N GLY A 301 -15.23 -5.34 1.91
CA GLY A 301 -14.16 -5.12 2.89
C GLY A 301 -13.99 -3.66 3.29
N SER A 302 -13.01 -3.41 4.16
CA SER A 302 -12.70 -2.09 4.70
C SER A 302 -11.50 -1.46 3.97
N LEU A 303 -11.38 -0.14 4.05
CA LEU A 303 -10.16 0.57 3.63
C LEU A 303 -8.93 -0.03 4.32
N GLY A 304 -7.84 -0.20 3.57
CA GLY A 304 -6.63 -0.89 4.01
C GLY A 304 -6.62 -2.39 3.67
N ALA A 305 -7.77 -3.00 3.36
CA ALA A 305 -7.89 -4.41 3.02
C ALA A 305 -8.14 -4.63 1.51
N ALA A 306 -8.01 -5.88 1.07
CA ALA A 306 -8.44 -6.26 -0.28
C ALA A 306 -9.97 -6.28 -0.35
N GLY A 307 -10.52 -5.74 -1.44
CA GLY A 307 -11.93 -5.79 -1.73
C GLY A 307 -12.22 -6.42 -3.09
N THR A 308 -13.43 -6.94 -3.24
CA THR A 308 -13.91 -7.57 -4.47
C THR A 308 -15.29 -7.07 -4.86
N TYR A 309 -15.57 -7.01 -6.15
CA TYR A 309 -16.92 -6.79 -6.67
C TYR A 309 -17.14 -7.68 -7.89
N SER A 310 -18.18 -8.52 -7.86
CA SER A 310 -18.53 -9.39 -8.97
C SER A 310 -19.79 -8.88 -9.67
N PHE A 311 -19.76 -8.90 -11.00
CA PHE A 311 -20.91 -8.57 -11.81
C PHE A 311 -20.97 -9.44 -13.05
N TYR A 312 -22.15 -9.45 -13.66
CA TYR A 312 -22.49 -10.26 -14.80
C TYR A 312 -23.01 -9.39 -15.94
N VAL A 313 -22.69 -9.80 -17.16
CA VAL A 313 -23.21 -9.21 -18.40
C VAL A 313 -23.99 -10.29 -19.15
N GLY A 314 -25.28 -10.02 -19.34
CA GLY A 314 -26.15 -10.76 -20.25
C GLY A 314 -26.27 -10.05 -21.59
N GLY A 315 -27.05 -10.63 -22.50
CA GLY A 315 -27.38 -9.97 -23.74
C GLY A 315 -28.52 -10.63 -24.49
N SER A 316 -28.97 -9.96 -25.54
CA SER A 316 -30.04 -10.41 -26.42
C SER A 316 -29.66 -10.20 -27.88
N ILE A 317 -30.01 -11.17 -28.71
CA ILE A 317 -29.85 -11.13 -30.17
C ILE A 317 -31.20 -11.27 -30.86
N PRO A 318 -31.50 -10.44 -31.88
CA PRO A 318 -32.65 -10.66 -32.74
C PRO A 318 -32.35 -11.82 -33.70
N ILE A 319 -33.30 -12.74 -33.84
CA ILE A 319 -33.21 -13.89 -34.75
C ILE A 319 -34.45 -13.91 -35.64
N ALA A 320 -34.26 -13.75 -36.94
CA ALA A 320 -35.32 -13.78 -37.96
C ALA A 320 -35.10 -14.95 -38.93
N PRO A 321 -36.12 -15.33 -39.73
CA PRO A 321 -35.95 -16.35 -40.77
C PRO A 321 -34.84 -16.00 -41.77
N ALA A 322 -34.65 -14.70 -42.03
CA ALA A 322 -33.59 -14.18 -42.89
C ALA A 322 -32.21 -14.12 -42.23
N THR A 323 -32.08 -14.32 -40.91
CA THR A 323 -30.78 -14.32 -40.24
C THR A 323 -29.90 -15.42 -40.86
N PRO A 324 -28.71 -15.08 -41.41
CA PRO A 324 -27.84 -16.07 -42.01
C PRO A 324 -27.38 -17.11 -41.00
N THR A 325 -27.31 -18.37 -41.42
CA THR A 325 -26.78 -19.44 -40.57
C THR A 325 -25.26 -19.33 -40.51
N GLY A 326 -24.68 -19.45 -39.32
CA GLY A 326 -23.23 -19.48 -39.14
C GLY A 326 -22.84 -19.39 -37.68
N ALA A 327 -21.55 -19.59 -37.41
CA ALA A 327 -20.96 -19.31 -36.11
C ALA A 327 -20.65 -17.81 -36.02
N TYR A 328 -21.27 -17.12 -35.06
CA TYR A 328 -21.06 -15.71 -34.81
C TYR A 328 -20.19 -15.53 -33.56
N ALA A 329 -19.15 -14.71 -33.65
CA ALA A 329 -18.30 -14.34 -32.53
C ALA A 329 -17.96 -12.83 -32.57
N GLY A 330 -17.69 -12.25 -31.41
CA GLY A 330 -17.34 -10.83 -31.28
C GLY A 330 -16.81 -10.54 -29.90
N THR A 331 -16.30 -9.32 -29.70
CA THR A 331 -15.75 -8.86 -28.42
C THR A 331 -16.37 -7.52 -28.03
N PHE A 332 -16.41 -7.26 -26.73
CA PHE A 332 -16.76 -5.96 -26.17
C PHE A 332 -15.77 -5.62 -25.04
N ALA A 333 -15.48 -4.33 -24.87
CA ALA A 333 -14.56 -3.85 -23.85
C ALA A 333 -15.32 -3.47 -22.57
N VAL A 334 -14.84 -3.93 -21.43
CA VAL A 334 -15.36 -3.56 -20.12
C VAL A 334 -14.29 -2.76 -19.39
N THR A 335 -14.64 -1.60 -18.85
CA THR A 335 -13.71 -0.75 -18.11
C THR A 335 -14.17 -0.56 -16.67
N VAL A 336 -13.19 -0.44 -15.78
CA VAL A 336 -13.39 -0.20 -14.35
C VAL A 336 -12.46 0.91 -13.89
N ALA A 337 -12.96 1.79 -13.04
CA ALA A 337 -12.18 2.87 -12.43
C ALA A 337 -12.64 3.08 -10.98
N TYR A 338 -11.73 3.52 -10.12
CA TYR A 338 -12.12 4.12 -8.84
C TYR A 338 -12.82 5.46 -9.10
N ASN A 339 -13.82 5.76 -8.27
CA ASN A 339 -14.47 7.08 -8.25
C ASN A 339 -13.63 8.12 -7.48
#